data_AF-A0A2V8ECI2-F1
#
_entry.id   AF-A0A2V8ECI2-F1
#
_cell.length_a   1.000
_cell.length_b   1.000
_cell.length_c   1.000
_cell.angle_alpha   90.00
_cell.angle_beta   90.00
_cell.angle_gamma   90.00
#
_symmetry.space_group_name_H-M   'P 1'
#
loop_
_entity.id
_entity.type
_entity.pdbx_description
1 polymer ?
#
loop_
_entity_poly.entity_id
_entity_poly.type
_entity_poly.pdbx_seq_one_letter_code
_entity_poly.pdbx_strand_id
1 'polypeptide(L)'
;MRSSRILVILCGLVAAGVMNASAQSAPASIANTCVACHSALSDARLAAPAQLFSGQDVHRERGFECVDCHGGSPTSADKVLAHDAEGRVAAMAFRGKPSGQAVIATCARCHSNAELMRTFAPKQRVDQATEYGGSVHGRQLAAGDTKVATCASCHGAHGVRLVSDAKSPVFPINVAATCATCHADRTRMAGYKTTDGAAIGTNQFAEYQKSVHFAALTKRNDLSAPTCNDCHGNHGAAPPGVGAIA
;
A
#
# COMPACT_ATOMS: atom_id res chain seq x y z
N MET A 1 -17.18 43.51 -88.23
CA MET A 1 -16.14 42.66 -88.85
C MET A 1 -15.71 41.62 -87.83
N ARG A 2 -15.79 40.34 -88.21
CA ARG A 2 -15.43 39.16 -87.40
C ARG A 2 -13.92 39.15 -87.11
N SER A 3 -13.54 38.71 -85.91
CA SER A 3 -12.33 37.90 -85.61
C SER A 3 -12.44 37.46 -84.13
N SER A 4 -12.93 36.25 -83.85
CA SER A 4 -12.20 34.97 -83.75
C SER A 4 -11.20 34.87 -82.59
N ARG A 5 -11.70 34.24 -81.50
CA ARG A 5 -11.14 33.13 -80.69
C ARG A 5 -9.71 33.27 -80.13
N ILE A 6 -9.57 33.03 -78.82
CA ILE A 6 -8.86 31.88 -78.21
C ILE A 6 -9.20 31.89 -76.70
N LEU A 7 -9.86 30.83 -76.22
CA LEU A 7 -10.12 30.59 -74.80
C LEU A 7 -9.06 29.60 -74.31
N VAL A 8 -8.11 30.07 -73.50
CA VAL A 8 -7.10 29.24 -72.85
C VAL A 8 -7.73 28.64 -71.60
N ILE A 9 -7.98 27.33 -71.60
CA ILE A 9 -8.40 26.59 -70.41
C ILE A 9 -7.14 26.25 -69.61
N LEU A 10 -6.92 26.95 -68.50
CA LEU A 10 -5.86 26.66 -67.55
C LEU A 10 -6.32 25.47 -66.67
N CYS A 11 -5.80 24.28 -66.95
CA CYS A 11 -6.05 23.09 -66.15
C CYS A 11 -5.17 23.15 -64.88
N GLY A 12 -5.72 23.64 -63.78
CA GLY A 12 -5.06 23.63 -62.48
C GLY A 12 -5.00 22.22 -61.90
N LEU A 13 -3.80 21.61 -61.90
CA LEU A 13 -3.53 20.40 -61.13
C LEU A 13 -3.56 20.75 -59.64
N VAL A 14 -4.61 20.32 -58.94
CA VAL A 14 -4.63 20.27 -57.47
C VAL A 14 -3.85 19.03 -57.06
N ALA A 15 -2.60 19.22 -56.64
CA ALA A 15 -1.83 18.17 -56.00
C ALA A 15 -2.43 17.92 -54.60
N ALA A 16 -3.18 16.82 -54.46
CA ALA A 16 -3.63 16.33 -53.17
C ALA A 16 -2.41 15.86 -52.37
N GLY A 17 -1.90 16.73 -51.49
CA GLY A 17 -0.88 16.37 -50.52
C GLY A 17 -1.44 15.38 -49.52
N VAL A 18 -1.04 14.11 -49.63
CA VAL A 18 -1.22 13.09 -48.59
C VAL A 18 -0.39 13.52 -47.38
N MET A 19 -1.04 14.17 -46.42
CA MET A 19 -0.45 14.37 -45.09
C MET A 19 -0.43 13.01 -44.39
N ASN A 20 0.74 12.37 -44.40
CA ASN A 20 1.02 11.24 -43.50
C ASN A 20 1.00 11.78 -42.07
N ALA A 21 -0.15 11.64 -41.41
CA ALA A 21 -0.23 11.74 -39.97
C ALA A 21 0.51 10.55 -39.37
N SER A 22 1.80 10.75 -39.06
CA SER A 22 2.57 9.85 -38.22
C SER A 22 1.88 9.81 -36.85
N ALA A 23 1.02 8.82 -36.63
CA ALA A 23 0.54 8.51 -35.29
C ALA A 23 1.78 8.13 -34.47
N GLN A 24 2.32 9.07 -33.68
CA GLN A 24 3.26 8.72 -32.62
C GLN A 24 2.50 7.83 -31.64
N SER A 25 2.74 6.53 -31.75
CA SER A 25 2.40 5.58 -30.70
C SER A 25 2.99 6.10 -29.39
N ALA A 26 2.14 6.30 -28.39
CA ALA A 26 2.57 6.56 -27.02
C ALA A 26 3.64 5.52 -26.63
N PRO A 27 4.69 5.90 -25.88
CA PRO A 27 5.69 4.94 -25.45
C PRO A 27 4.98 3.76 -24.77
N ALA A 28 5.19 2.57 -25.32
CA ALA A 28 4.67 1.35 -24.73
C ALA A 28 5.11 1.31 -23.27
N SER A 29 4.16 1.23 -22.34
CA SER A 29 4.48 0.99 -20.93
C SER A 29 5.40 -0.22 -20.89
N ILE A 30 6.61 -0.06 -20.36
CA ILE A 30 7.55 -1.16 -20.26
C ILE A 30 6.85 -2.21 -19.38
N ALA A 31 6.57 -3.38 -19.95
CA ALA A 31 5.82 -4.41 -19.24
C ALA A 31 6.57 -4.75 -17.95
N ASN A 32 5.92 -4.52 -16.80
CA ASN A 32 6.46 -4.87 -15.49
C ASN A 32 6.74 -6.39 -15.47
N THR A 33 8.02 -6.75 -15.61
CA THR A 33 8.45 -8.16 -15.70
C THR A 33 8.25 -8.89 -14.38
N CYS A 34 8.21 -8.14 -13.26
CA CYS A 34 8.02 -8.68 -11.92
C CYS A 34 6.66 -9.39 -11.82
N VAL A 35 5.57 -8.72 -12.18
CA VAL A 35 4.22 -9.29 -12.09
C VAL A 35 4.07 -10.50 -13.02
N ALA A 36 4.54 -10.39 -14.26
CA ALA A 36 4.43 -11.46 -15.26
C ALA A 36 5.16 -12.73 -14.81
N CYS A 37 6.40 -12.58 -14.31
CA CYS A 37 7.19 -13.70 -13.83
C CYS A 37 6.64 -14.26 -12.51
N HIS A 38 6.42 -13.41 -11.50
CA HIS A 38 6.03 -13.86 -10.17
C HIS A 38 4.62 -14.46 -10.14
N SER A 39 3.66 -13.93 -10.90
CA SER A 39 2.30 -14.48 -10.93
C SER A 39 2.20 -15.86 -11.57
N ALA A 40 3.19 -16.22 -12.41
CA ALA A 40 3.29 -17.52 -13.08
C ALA A 40 4.05 -18.58 -12.25
N LEU A 41 4.65 -18.20 -11.12
CA LEU A 41 5.37 -19.14 -10.26
C LEU A 41 4.39 -20.08 -9.55
N SER A 42 4.81 -21.34 -9.38
CA SER A 42 4.06 -22.32 -8.59
C SER A 42 4.15 -22.08 -7.08
N ASP A 43 5.18 -21.38 -6.61
CA ASP A 43 5.33 -21.04 -5.19
C ASP A 43 4.38 -19.89 -4.82
N ALA A 44 3.32 -20.22 -4.09
CA ALA A 44 2.32 -19.26 -3.62
C ALA A 44 2.92 -18.12 -2.79
N ARG A 45 4.05 -18.34 -2.09
CA ARG A 45 4.72 -17.27 -1.32
C ARG A 45 5.27 -16.16 -2.20
N LEU A 46 5.52 -16.45 -3.47
CA LEU A 46 6.04 -15.53 -4.47
C LEU A 46 4.94 -15.05 -5.42
N ALA A 47 3.98 -15.92 -5.77
CA ALA A 47 2.90 -15.60 -6.69
C ALA A 47 1.76 -14.78 -6.06
N ALA A 48 1.36 -15.11 -4.82
CA ALA A 48 0.23 -14.42 -4.18
C ALA A 48 0.49 -12.91 -3.98
N PRO A 49 1.69 -12.44 -3.54
CA PRO A 49 1.99 -11.01 -3.47
C PRO A 49 1.81 -10.28 -4.80
N ALA A 50 2.29 -10.88 -5.90
CA ALA A 50 2.18 -10.31 -7.24
C ALA A 50 0.71 -10.23 -7.69
N GLN A 51 -0.08 -11.28 -7.45
CA GLN A 51 -1.51 -11.30 -7.78
C GLN A 51 -2.30 -10.29 -6.95
N LEU A 52 -2.05 -10.21 -5.64
CA LEU A 52 -2.71 -9.23 -4.75
C LEU A 52 -2.37 -7.80 -5.16
N PHE A 53 -1.09 -7.52 -5.41
CA PHE A 53 -0.65 -6.20 -5.86
C PHE A 53 -1.20 -5.85 -7.23
N SER A 54 -1.37 -6.81 -8.14
CA SER A 54 -2.00 -6.59 -9.45
C SER A 54 -3.51 -6.38 -9.37
N GLY A 55 -4.14 -6.86 -8.29
CA GLY A 55 -5.57 -6.80 -8.01
C GLY A 55 -6.06 -5.40 -7.64
N GLN A 56 -6.43 -5.15 -6.39
CA GLN A 56 -6.80 -3.80 -5.95
C GLN A 56 -5.78 -3.34 -4.91
N ASP A 57 -5.00 -2.33 -5.26
CA ASP A 57 -3.92 -1.81 -4.43
C ASP A 57 -3.80 -0.31 -4.66
N VAL A 58 -3.91 0.47 -3.59
CA VAL A 58 -3.93 1.93 -3.64
C VAL A 58 -2.62 2.52 -4.15
N HIS A 59 -1.49 1.83 -3.98
CA HIS A 59 -0.20 2.28 -4.49
C HIS A 59 -0.09 2.01 -5.98
N ARG A 60 -0.50 0.82 -6.45
CA ARG A 60 -0.53 0.51 -7.88
C ARG A 60 -1.46 1.46 -8.64
N GLU A 61 -2.66 1.71 -8.10
CA GLU A 61 -3.63 2.66 -8.67
C GLU A 61 -3.07 4.09 -8.80
N ARG A 62 -2.01 4.42 -8.04
CA ARG A 62 -1.31 5.71 -8.07
C ARG A 62 -0.01 5.67 -8.88
N GLY A 63 0.23 4.59 -9.62
CA GLY A 63 1.38 4.45 -10.51
C GLY A 63 2.66 3.93 -9.85
N PHE A 64 2.60 3.46 -8.61
CA PHE A 64 3.73 2.80 -7.97
C PHE A 64 3.86 1.35 -8.46
N GLU A 65 5.10 0.88 -8.58
CA GLU A 65 5.49 -0.44 -9.04
C GLU A 65 6.16 -1.25 -7.92
N CYS A 66 6.43 -2.52 -8.20
CA CYS A 66 7.10 -3.43 -7.26
C CYS A 66 8.43 -2.86 -6.77
N VAL A 67 9.19 -2.23 -7.68
CA VAL A 67 10.52 -1.69 -7.42
C VAL A 67 10.51 -0.47 -6.50
N ASP A 68 9.40 0.27 -6.43
CA ASP A 68 9.28 1.41 -5.54
C ASP A 68 9.30 1.01 -4.07
N CYS A 69 8.97 -0.25 -3.75
CA CYS A 69 9.08 -0.82 -2.41
C CYS A 69 10.27 -1.78 -2.31
N HIS A 70 10.38 -2.72 -3.24
CA HIS A 70 11.32 -3.83 -3.20
C HIS A 70 12.65 -3.55 -3.92
N GLY A 71 12.78 -2.47 -4.70
CA GLY A 71 13.93 -2.24 -5.57
C GLY A 71 14.07 -3.28 -6.67
N GLY A 72 15.23 -3.34 -7.32
CA GLY A 72 15.51 -4.22 -8.44
C GLY A 72 15.27 -3.59 -9.81
N SER A 73 15.31 -4.41 -10.86
CA SER A 73 15.08 -3.98 -12.24
C SER A 73 13.68 -4.38 -12.71
N PRO A 74 12.78 -3.42 -13.03
CA PRO A 74 11.41 -3.74 -13.47
C PRO A 74 11.36 -4.22 -14.93
N THR A 75 12.48 -4.11 -15.66
CA THR A 75 12.56 -4.38 -17.10
C THR A 75 13.40 -5.63 -17.40
N SER A 76 14.08 -6.20 -16.41
CA SER A 76 14.85 -7.43 -16.61
C SER A 76 13.96 -8.65 -16.48
N ALA A 77 14.01 -9.54 -17.46
CA ALA A 77 13.43 -10.88 -17.36
C ALA A 77 14.40 -11.90 -16.73
N ASP A 78 15.70 -11.57 -16.65
CA ASP A 78 16.68 -12.40 -15.95
C ASP A 78 16.53 -12.22 -14.44
N LYS A 79 16.42 -13.33 -13.72
CA LYS A 79 16.18 -13.35 -12.27
C LYS A 79 17.32 -12.71 -11.48
N VAL A 80 18.57 -12.93 -11.87
CA VAL A 80 19.75 -12.42 -11.14
C VAL A 80 19.83 -10.91 -11.34
N LEU A 81 19.63 -10.43 -12.56
CA LEU A 81 19.65 -9.01 -12.88
C LEU A 81 18.42 -8.26 -12.32
N ALA A 82 17.24 -8.89 -12.32
CA ALA A 82 16.03 -8.32 -11.73
C ALA A 82 16.14 -8.14 -10.20
N HIS A 83 16.84 -9.07 -9.55
CA HIS A 83 17.01 -9.10 -8.09
C HIS A 83 18.43 -8.73 -7.64
N ASP A 84 19.12 -7.91 -8.42
CA ASP A 84 20.48 -7.46 -8.09
C ASP A 84 20.47 -6.59 -6.82
N ALA A 85 20.96 -7.17 -5.72
CA ALA A 85 21.03 -6.51 -4.41
C ALA A 85 22.15 -5.47 -4.34
N GLU A 86 23.11 -5.49 -5.27
CA GLU A 86 24.16 -4.48 -5.35
C GLU A 86 23.73 -3.25 -6.17
N GLY A 87 22.62 -3.33 -6.89
CA GLY A 87 22.12 -2.23 -7.73
C GLY A 87 23.05 -1.87 -8.88
N ARG A 88 23.82 -2.83 -9.39
CA ARG A 88 24.77 -2.65 -10.50
C ARG A 88 24.05 -2.48 -11.84
N VAL A 89 22.87 -3.09 -11.98
CA VAL A 89 22.10 -3.12 -13.24
C VAL A 89 20.74 -2.40 -13.18
N ALA A 90 20.43 -1.76 -12.06
CA ALA A 90 19.23 -0.95 -11.88
C ALA A 90 19.54 0.27 -11.00
N ALA A 91 18.77 1.35 -11.16
CA ALA A 91 18.89 2.53 -10.30
C ALA A 91 18.58 2.25 -8.82
N MET A 92 17.95 1.11 -8.51
CA MET A 92 17.60 0.70 -7.16
C MET A 92 18.04 -0.74 -6.88
N ALA A 93 18.89 -0.92 -5.86
CA ALA A 93 19.23 -2.23 -5.33
C ALA A 93 17.99 -3.01 -4.87
N PHE A 94 17.95 -4.31 -5.16
CA PHE A 94 16.88 -5.19 -4.69
C PHE A 94 16.97 -5.42 -3.18
N ARG A 95 15.83 -5.31 -2.50
CA ARG A 95 15.68 -5.32 -1.03
C ARG A 95 14.97 -6.57 -0.51
N GLY A 96 14.48 -7.44 -1.39
CA GLY A 96 13.73 -8.64 -0.99
C GLY A 96 12.46 -8.29 -0.24
N LYS A 97 11.99 -9.19 0.64
CA LYS A 97 10.83 -8.99 1.52
C LYS A 97 11.25 -8.16 2.75
N PRO A 98 10.77 -6.93 2.94
CA PRO A 98 11.07 -6.16 4.15
C PRO A 98 10.55 -6.87 5.41
N SER A 99 11.31 -6.79 6.49
CA SER A 99 10.96 -7.37 7.80
C SER A 99 11.35 -6.42 8.95
N GLY A 100 10.67 -6.53 10.08
CA GLY A 100 10.91 -5.68 11.25
C GLY A 100 10.92 -4.19 10.91
N GLN A 101 11.99 -3.50 11.32
CA GLN A 101 12.21 -2.07 11.10
C GLN A 101 12.25 -1.70 9.61
N ALA A 102 12.67 -2.61 8.72
CA ALA A 102 12.71 -2.35 7.29
C ALA A 102 11.30 -2.15 6.69
N VAL A 103 10.26 -2.76 7.29
CA VAL A 103 8.86 -2.50 6.90
C VAL A 103 8.51 -1.04 7.18
N ILE A 104 8.84 -0.55 8.38
CA ILE A 104 8.56 0.83 8.80
C ILE A 104 9.30 1.81 7.88
N ALA A 105 10.59 1.58 7.64
CA ALA A 105 11.40 2.41 6.74
C ALA A 105 10.87 2.44 5.30
N THR A 106 10.35 1.30 4.81
CA THR A 106 9.76 1.20 3.46
C THR A 106 8.54 2.10 3.32
N CYS A 107 7.62 2.06 4.27
CA CYS A 107 6.41 2.89 4.24
C CYS A 107 6.75 4.36 4.50
N ALA A 108 7.59 4.65 5.51
CA ALA A 108 7.94 5.99 5.95
C ALA A 108 8.69 6.81 4.89
N ARG A 109 9.42 6.16 3.96
CA ARG A 109 10.08 6.85 2.84
C ARG A 109 9.13 7.76 2.07
N CYS A 110 7.86 7.35 1.95
CA CYS A 110 6.81 8.16 1.31
C CYS A 110 5.84 8.74 2.33
N HIS A 111 5.32 7.91 3.25
CA HIS A 111 4.27 8.30 4.20
C HIS A 111 4.78 9.16 5.39
N SER A 112 6.07 9.51 5.39
CA SER A 112 6.63 10.54 6.28
C SER A 112 7.21 11.74 5.52
N ASN A 113 6.92 11.85 4.22
CA ASN A 113 7.35 12.95 3.37
C ASN A 113 6.15 13.80 2.92
N ALA A 114 5.97 14.97 3.54
CA ALA A 114 4.87 15.89 3.23
C ALA A 114 4.88 16.35 1.77
N GLU A 115 6.06 16.65 1.22
CA GLU A 115 6.19 17.11 -0.17
C GLU A 115 5.65 16.06 -1.13
N LEU A 116 6.08 14.81 -0.97
CA LEU A 116 5.63 13.71 -1.81
C LEU A 116 4.14 13.44 -1.63
N MET A 117 3.66 13.36 -0.38
CA MET A 117 2.26 13.02 -0.10
C MET A 117 1.29 14.11 -0.54
N ARG A 118 1.70 15.38 -0.65
CA ARG A 118 0.87 16.44 -1.25
C ARG A 118 0.48 16.13 -2.69
N THR A 119 1.35 15.46 -3.45
CA THR A 119 1.09 15.10 -4.85
C THR A 119 0.08 13.95 -4.98
N PHE A 120 0.10 12.99 -4.06
CA PHE A 120 -0.68 11.75 -4.20
C PHE A 120 -1.93 11.66 -3.29
N ALA A 121 -1.86 12.22 -2.09
CA ALA A 121 -2.94 12.22 -1.10
C ALA A 121 -2.75 13.36 -0.09
N PRO A 122 -3.05 14.62 -0.46
CA PRO A 122 -2.74 15.80 0.37
C PRO A 122 -3.47 15.86 1.72
N LYS A 123 -4.51 15.03 1.91
CA LYS A 123 -5.22 14.91 3.19
C LYS A 123 -4.62 13.84 4.13
N GLN A 124 -3.71 13.02 3.62
CA GLN A 124 -3.01 12.02 4.43
C GLN A 124 -2.00 12.74 5.31
N ARG A 125 -2.08 12.51 6.63
CA ARG A 125 -1.06 13.00 7.57
C ARG A 125 0.29 12.33 7.24
N VAL A 126 1.41 12.85 7.75
CA VAL A 126 2.75 12.24 7.54
C VAL A 126 3.53 11.94 8.83
N ASP A 127 2.86 12.05 9.98
CA ASP A 127 3.39 11.80 11.32
C ASP A 127 3.21 10.36 11.82
N GLN A 128 2.55 9.47 11.06
CA GLN A 128 2.13 8.15 11.55
C GLN A 128 3.31 7.24 11.89
N ALA A 129 4.43 7.35 11.18
CA ALA A 129 5.64 6.60 11.52
C ALA A 129 6.24 7.07 12.87
N THR A 130 6.15 8.38 13.16
CA THR A 130 6.56 8.96 14.45
C THR A 130 5.63 8.49 15.57
N GLU A 131 4.30 8.55 15.35
CA GLU A 131 3.31 8.00 16.30
C GLU A 131 3.58 6.51 16.57
N TYR A 132 3.83 5.72 15.51
CA TYR A 132 4.18 4.31 15.62
C TYR A 132 5.43 4.08 16.45
N GLY A 133 6.50 4.87 16.25
CA GLY A 133 7.72 4.79 17.07
C GLY A 133 7.44 5.01 18.57
N GLY A 134 6.45 5.84 18.89
CA GLY A 134 5.99 6.07 20.26
C GLY A 134 5.06 4.99 20.82
N SER A 135 4.49 4.12 20.00
CA SER A 135 3.55 3.06 20.40
C SER A 135 4.24 1.90 21.15
N VAL A 136 3.47 1.05 21.84
CA VAL A 136 4.04 -0.17 22.46
C VAL A 136 4.64 -1.08 21.40
N HIS A 137 3.97 -1.24 20.25
CA HIS A 137 4.49 -2.05 19.14
C HIS A 137 5.81 -1.50 18.60
N GLY A 138 5.90 -0.19 18.35
CA GLY A 138 7.12 0.43 17.83
C GLY A 138 8.28 0.39 18.82
N ARG A 139 8.02 0.62 20.12
CA ARG A 139 9.06 0.50 21.16
C ARG A 139 9.60 -0.93 21.27
N GLN A 140 8.73 -1.93 21.26
CA GLN A 140 9.15 -3.34 21.28
C GLN A 140 9.91 -3.72 20.01
N LEU A 141 9.47 -3.23 18.85
CA LEU A 141 10.19 -3.44 17.60
C LEU A 141 11.59 -2.82 17.68
N ALA A 142 11.72 -1.59 18.15
CA ALA A 142 13.00 -0.92 18.36
C ALA A 142 13.92 -1.68 19.34
N ALA A 143 13.34 -2.36 20.33
CA ALA A 143 14.04 -3.27 21.23
C ALA A 143 14.41 -4.64 20.61
N GLY A 144 14.10 -4.88 19.33
CA GLY A 144 14.46 -6.08 18.59
C GLY A 144 13.37 -7.14 18.49
N ASP A 145 12.19 -6.91 19.06
CA ASP A 145 11.07 -7.86 18.97
C ASP A 145 10.37 -7.75 17.62
N THR A 146 10.71 -8.65 16.71
CA THR A 146 10.15 -8.69 15.34
C THR A 146 8.78 -9.37 15.25
N LYS A 147 8.23 -9.89 16.36
CA LYS A 147 6.89 -10.53 16.38
C LYS A 147 5.75 -9.52 16.49
N VAL A 148 6.05 -8.30 16.92
CA VAL A 148 5.07 -7.22 17.11
C VAL A 148 4.53 -6.70 15.77
N ALA A 149 3.38 -6.03 15.83
CA ALA A 149 2.74 -5.48 14.65
C ALA A 149 3.60 -4.39 13.99
N THR A 150 3.62 -4.37 12.66
CA THR A 150 4.19 -3.30 11.81
C THR A 150 3.07 -2.64 11.00
N CYS A 151 3.38 -1.64 10.18
CA CYS A 151 2.41 -1.02 9.26
C CYS A 151 1.64 -2.07 8.43
N ALA A 152 2.37 -3.05 7.89
CA ALA A 152 1.81 -4.10 7.05
C ALA A 152 0.95 -5.12 7.82
N SER A 153 1.10 -5.22 9.15
CA SER A 153 0.30 -6.12 9.98
C SER A 153 -1.17 -5.67 10.07
N CYS A 154 -1.43 -4.36 9.97
CA CYS A 154 -2.77 -3.80 9.99
C CYS A 154 -3.27 -3.44 8.59
N HIS A 155 -2.44 -2.82 7.76
CA HIS A 155 -2.87 -2.34 6.44
C HIS A 155 -2.74 -3.38 5.32
N GLY A 156 -2.01 -4.48 5.56
CA GLY A 156 -1.53 -5.38 4.52
C GLY A 156 -0.22 -4.89 3.89
N ALA A 157 0.51 -5.81 3.25
CA ALA A 157 1.74 -5.50 2.50
C ALA A 157 1.50 -5.35 0.99
N HIS A 158 0.45 -6.00 0.48
CA HIS A 158 0.03 -5.99 -0.91
C HIS A 158 -1.50 -6.05 -0.94
N GLY A 159 -2.10 -5.52 -2.01
CA GLY A 159 -3.55 -5.37 -2.07
C GLY A 159 -4.04 -4.33 -1.06
N VAL A 160 -3.20 -3.34 -0.76
CA VAL A 160 -3.46 -2.33 0.29
C VAL A 160 -4.64 -1.47 -0.13
N ARG A 161 -5.55 -1.20 0.80
CA ARG A 161 -6.82 -0.51 0.54
C ARG A 161 -6.90 0.78 1.34
N LEU A 162 -7.67 1.75 0.84
CA LEU A 162 -7.94 2.97 1.60
C LEU A 162 -8.63 2.62 2.91
N VAL A 163 -8.36 3.37 3.98
CA VAL A 163 -9.00 3.17 5.29
C VAL A 163 -10.52 3.35 5.24
N SER A 164 -11.03 4.04 4.22
CA SER A 164 -12.45 4.24 3.95
C SER A 164 -13.11 3.13 3.11
N ASP A 165 -12.34 2.18 2.57
CA ASP A 165 -12.88 1.02 1.86
C ASP A 165 -13.34 -0.02 2.88
N ALA A 166 -14.61 -0.44 2.81
CA ALA A 166 -15.20 -1.44 3.72
C ALA A 166 -14.46 -2.79 3.75
N LYS A 167 -13.69 -3.12 2.71
CA LYS A 167 -12.84 -4.32 2.65
C LYS A 167 -11.44 -4.12 3.25
N SER A 168 -11.09 -2.90 3.64
CA SER A 168 -9.81 -2.62 4.30
C SER A 168 -9.79 -3.26 5.70
N PRO A 169 -8.70 -3.92 6.11
CA PRO A 169 -8.63 -4.49 7.46
C PRO A 169 -8.72 -3.42 8.56
N VAL A 170 -8.41 -2.17 8.23
CA VAL A 170 -8.49 -1.02 9.14
C VAL A 170 -9.74 -0.16 8.94
N PHE A 171 -10.72 -0.62 8.15
CA PHE A 171 -12.04 -0.01 8.13
C PHE A 171 -12.73 -0.25 9.49
N PRO A 172 -13.51 0.70 10.05
CA PRO A 172 -13.98 0.63 11.44
C PRO A 172 -14.56 -0.72 11.87
N ILE A 173 -15.42 -1.33 11.05
CA ILE A 173 -16.05 -2.63 11.35
C ILE A 173 -15.05 -3.81 11.44
N ASN A 174 -13.88 -3.67 10.80
CA ASN A 174 -12.87 -4.71 10.68
C ASN A 174 -11.74 -4.57 11.72
N VAL A 175 -11.56 -3.39 12.32
CA VAL A 175 -10.44 -3.10 13.23
C VAL A 175 -10.33 -4.13 14.36
N ALA A 176 -11.45 -4.46 15.01
CA ALA A 176 -11.44 -5.42 16.11
C ALA A 176 -10.94 -6.81 15.68
N ALA A 177 -11.33 -7.27 14.48
CA ALA A 177 -10.85 -8.53 13.92
C ALA A 177 -9.35 -8.44 13.53
N THR A 178 -8.90 -7.30 13.03
CA THR A 178 -7.49 -7.04 12.73
C THR A 178 -6.64 -7.12 13.99
N CYS A 179 -7.05 -6.48 15.09
CA CYS A 179 -6.38 -6.61 16.39
C CYS A 179 -6.37 -8.08 16.87
N ALA A 180 -7.50 -8.77 16.74
CA ALA A 180 -7.67 -10.15 17.16
C ALA A 180 -6.73 -11.14 16.45
N THR A 181 -6.26 -10.82 15.24
CA THR A 181 -5.28 -11.63 14.50
C THR A 181 -4.02 -11.93 15.33
N CYS A 182 -3.65 -11.03 16.25
CA CYS A 182 -2.58 -11.27 17.21
C CYS A 182 -3.12 -11.40 18.64
N HIS A 183 -3.99 -10.48 19.05
CA HIS A 183 -4.43 -10.38 20.44
C HIS A 183 -5.40 -11.47 20.88
N ALA A 184 -5.98 -12.26 19.98
CA ALA A 184 -6.77 -13.45 20.34
C ALA A 184 -5.94 -14.75 20.29
N ASP A 185 -4.68 -14.69 19.85
CA ASP A 185 -3.78 -15.84 19.76
C ASP A 185 -2.94 -15.94 21.06
N ARG A 186 -3.29 -16.92 21.90
CA ARG A 186 -2.57 -17.23 23.15
C ARG A 186 -1.10 -17.56 22.95
N THR A 187 -0.76 -18.25 21.87
CA THR A 187 0.63 -18.63 21.58
C THR A 187 1.43 -17.40 21.18
N ARG A 188 0.85 -16.54 20.32
CA ARG A 188 1.51 -15.30 19.91
C ARG A 188 1.65 -14.31 21.05
N MET A 189 0.64 -14.19 21.91
CA MET A 189 0.64 -13.27 23.05
C MET A 189 1.40 -13.80 24.28
N ALA A 190 1.86 -15.05 24.24
CA ALA A 190 2.62 -15.63 25.34
C ALA A 190 3.90 -14.82 25.64
N GLY A 191 4.07 -14.45 26.91
CA GLY A 191 5.22 -13.68 27.39
C GLY A 191 5.05 -12.16 27.35
N TYR A 192 4.04 -11.63 26.67
CA TYR A 192 3.73 -10.19 26.73
C TYR A 192 2.95 -9.83 28.00
N LYS A 193 3.29 -8.68 28.57
CA LYS A 193 2.73 -8.19 29.84
C LYS A 193 2.17 -6.78 29.71
N THR A 194 1.16 -6.49 30.50
CA THR A 194 0.64 -5.13 30.75
C THR A 194 1.63 -4.36 31.63
N THR A 195 1.40 -3.05 31.78
CA THR A 195 2.29 -2.15 32.54
C THR A 195 2.39 -2.47 34.03
N ASP A 196 1.36 -3.11 34.59
CA ASP A 196 1.34 -3.65 35.96
C ASP A 196 1.98 -5.04 36.09
N GLY A 197 2.52 -5.60 35.00
CA GLY A 197 3.23 -6.87 34.97
C GLY A 197 2.34 -8.10 34.79
N ALA A 198 1.02 -7.95 34.72
CA ALA A 198 0.09 -9.04 34.42
C ALA A 198 0.24 -9.51 32.97
N ALA A 199 -0.18 -10.74 32.67
CA ALA A 199 -0.18 -11.23 31.30
C ALA A 199 -1.27 -10.51 30.49
N ILE A 200 -0.99 -10.16 29.24
CA ILE A 200 -2.01 -9.58 28.36
C ILE A 200 -3.07 -10.66 28.06
N GLY A 201 -4.34 -10.36 28.37
CA GLY A 201 -5.45 -11.25 28.07
C GLY A 201 -5.62 -11.49 26.57
N THR A 202 -6.38 -12.53 26.20
CA THR A 202 -6.64 -12.90 24.79
C THR A 202 -8.12 -13.10 24.45
N ASN A 203 -9.02 -12.73 25.36
CA ASN A 203 -10.47 -12.83 25.19
C ASN A 203 -11.15 -11.51 24.81
N GLN A 204 -10.40 -10.43 24.61
CA GLN A 204 -10.89 -9.05 24.45
C GLN A 204 -11.78 -8.93 23.22
N PHE A 205 -11.46 -9.63 22.13
CA PHE A 205 -12.29 -9.65 20.94
C PHE A 205 -13.64 -10.32 21.21
N ALA A 206 -13.65 -11.47 21.87
CA ALA A 206 -14.87 -12.18 22.24
C ALA A 206 -15.75 -11.36 23.20
N GLU A 207 -15.16 -10.62 24.14
CA GLU A 207 -15.91 -9.71 25.01
C GLU A 207 -16.40 -8.46 24.26
N TYR A 208 -15.59 -7.88 23.37
CA TYR A 208 -16.00 -6.75 22.53
C TYR A 208 -17.21 -7.11 21.66
N GLN A 209 -17.26 -8.31 21.09
CA GLN A 209 -18.39 -8.78 20.27
C GLN A 209 -19.73 -8.82 21.02
N LYS A 210 -19.71 -8.90 22.36
CA LYS A 210 -20.92 -8.86 23.21
C LYS A 210 -21.34 -7.43 23.57
N SER A 211 -20.50 -6.43 23.28
CA SER A 211 -20.69 -5.05 23.73
C SER A 211 -21.74 -4.28 22.91
N VAL A 212 -22.24 -3.20 23.51
CA VAL A 212 -23.12 -2.23 22.82
C VAL A 212 -22.41 -1.51 21.68
N HIS A 213 -21.09 -1.32 21.77
CA HIS A 213 -20.28 -0.71 20.71
C HIS A 213 -20.23 -1.60 19.48
N PHE A 214 -19.94 -2.90 19.66
CA PHE A 214 -19.94 -3.85 18.54
C PHE A 214 -21.34 -3.97 17.90
N ALA A 215 -22.40 -4.00 18.71
CA ALA A 215 -23.76 -4.02 18.20
C ALA A 215 -24.10 -2.73 17.41
N ALA A 216 -23.66 -1.56 17.87
CA ALA A 216 -23.82 -0.30 17.14
C ALA A 216 -23.08 -0.34 15.80
N LEU A 217 -21.82 -0.72 15.83
CA LEU A 217 -20.93 -0.73 14.68
C LEU A 217 -21.38 -1.72 13.60
N THR A 218 -21.79 -2.93 14.00
CA THR A 218 -22.07 -4.03 13.05
C THR A 218 -23.54 -4.19 12.67
N LYS A 219 -24.47 -3.92 13.59
CA LYS A 219 -25.91 -4.14 13.36
C LYS A 219 -26.64 -2.86 12.99
N ARG A 220 -26.19 -1.71 13.49
CA ARG A 220 -26.78 -0.39 13.20
C ARG A 220 -25.98 0.43 12.19
N ASN A 221 -24.85 -0.10 11.71
CA ASN A 221 -23.94 0.57 10.78
C ASN A 221 -23.48 1.95 11.29
N ASP A 222 -23.35 2.08 12.61
CA ASP A 222 -22.89 3.31 13.25
C ASP A 222 -21.36 3.31 13.29
N LEU A 223 -20.75 3.90 12.27
CA LEU A 223 -19.28 4.00 12.16
C LEU A 223 -18.65 4.95 13.19
N SER A 224 -19.46 5.71 13.94
CA SER A 224 -18.98 6.52 15.07
C SER A 224 -18.87 5.71 16.36
N ALA A 225 -19.42 4.50 16.38
CA ALA A 225 -19.33 3.62 17.54
C ALA A 225 -17.87 3.20 17.79
N PRO A 226 -17.37 3.32 19.04
CA PRO A 226 -15.98 3.00 19.34
C PRO A 226 -15.58 1.56 19.03
N THR A 227 -14.39 1.39 18.46
CA THR A 227 -13.68 0.12 18.33
C THR A 227 -12.32 0.21 19.00
N CYS A 228 -11.47 -0.81 18.87
CA CYS A 228 -10.29 -0.98 19.72
C CYS A 228 -9.34 0.22 19.68
N ASN A 229 -9.06 0.75 18.49
CA ASN A 229 -8.15 1.87 18.27
C ASN A 229 -8.68 3.23 18.73
N ASP A 230 -9.99 3.39 18.99
CA ASP A 230 -10.54 4.66 19.50
C ASP A 230 -10.12 4.91 20.96
N CYS A 231 -9.91 3.84 21.73
CA CYS A 231 -9.38 3.93 23.10
C CYS A 231 -7.88 3.62 23.19
N HIS A 232 -7.37 2.73 22.33
CA HIS A 232 -5.98 2.31 22.35
C HIS A 232 -5.07 3.14 21.44
N GLY A 233 -5.61 3.99 20.58
CA GLY A 233 -4.87 4.72 19.56
C GLY A 233 -4.68 3.93 18.26
N ASN A 234 -4.42 4.68 17.19
CA ASN A 234 -4.22 4.16 15.84
C ASN A 234 -2.76 3.76 15.61
N HIS A 235 -1.94 4.71 15.14
CA HIS A 235 -0.52 4.46 14.91
C HIS A 235 0.25 4.55 16.23
N GLY A 236 -0.20 5.36 17.20
CA GLY A 236 0.29 5.41 18.58
C GLY A 236 -0.24 4.31 19.52
N ALA A 237 -0.61 3.13 19.00
CA ALA A 237 -1.32 2.10 19.76
C ALA A 237 -0.65 1.74 21.11
N ALA A 238 -1.35 2.00 22.20
CA ALA A 238 -0.95 1.75 23.57
C ALA A 238 -2.17 1.40 24.46
N PRO A 239 -1.99 0.78 25.63
CA PRO A 239 -3.07 0.68 26.61
C PRO A 239 -3.65 2.07 26.93
N PRO A 240 -4.97 2.20 27.11
CA PRO A 240 -5.56 3.47 27.51
C PRO A 240 -4.96 3.90 28.85
N GLY A 241 -4.49 5.14 28.89
CA GLY A 241 -4.02 5.80 30.10
C GLY A 241 -4.62 7.20 30.16
N VAL A 242 -4.81 7.71 31.38
CA VAL A 242 -5.15 9.12 31.64
C VAL A 242 -3.99 10.01 31.13
N GLY A 243 -4.01 10.32 29.83
CA GLY A 243 -2.94 11.06 29.12
C GLY A 243 -2.73 10.67 27.65
N ALA A 244 -3.40 9.62 27.14
CA ALA A 244 -3.21 9.13 25.76
C ALA A 244 -4.20 9.71 24.73
N ILE A 245 -5.02 10.69 25.13
CA ILE A 245 -5.91 11.43 24.22
C ILE A 245 -5.32 12.83 24.04
N ALA A 246 -4.40 12.96 23.09
CA ALA A 246 -3.91 14.24 22.59
C ALA A 246 -3.81 14.16 21.06
#